data_AF-A0A3N1Y4J5-F1
#
_entry.id   AF-A0A3N1Y4J5-F1
#
_cell.length_a   1.000
_cell.length_b   1.000
_cell.length_c   1.000
_cell.angle_alpha   90.00
_cell.angle_beta   90.00
_cell.angle_gamma   90.00
#
_symmetry.space_group_name_H-M   'P 1'
#
loop_
_entity.id
_entity.type
_entity.pdbx_description
1 polymer ?
#
loop_
_entity_poly.entity_id
_entity_poly.type
_entity_poly.pdbx_seq_one_letter_code
_entity_poly.pdbx_strand_id
1 'polypeptide(L)'
;MEATKRLDATARPARCFCEVEAAALREVLRRRHLEGRSTVELLQAARNERERTLVALVALLDVEEETLRTLLAPRLRPGCDPVVCRRRVRAWLEEMLAAPAS
;
A
#
# COMPACT_ATOMS: atom_id res chain seq x y z
N MET A 1 -32.42 14.04 -0.92
CA MET A 1 -31.34 14.36 0.04
C MET A 1 -30.21 13.39 -0.19
N GLU A 2 -29.26 13.74 -1.07
CA GLU A 2 -28.05 12.96 -1.27
C GLU A 2 -27.17 13.10 -0.04
N ALA A 3 -27.04 12.03 0.73
CA ALA A 3 -26.05 11.93 1.79
C ALA A 3 -24.68 11.79 1.12
N THR A 4 -24.03 12.92 0.81
CA THR A 4 -22.62 12.95 0.46
C THR A 4 -21.85 12.39 1.65
N LYS A 5 -21.57 11.08 1.61
CA LYS A 5 -20.60 10.44 2.51
C LYS A 5 -19.31 11.21 2.33
N ARG A 6 -19.01 12.12 3.25
CA ARG A 6 -17.69 12.74 3.37
C ARG A 6 -16.73 11.57 3.51
N LEU A 7 -15.92 11.34 2.48
CA LEU A 7 -14.76 10.47 2.57
C LEU A 7 -13.96 10.99 3.75
N ASP A 8 -13.92 10.20 4.81
CA ASP A 8 -13.27 10.57 6.05
C ASP A 8 -11.78 10.84 5.73
N ALA A 9 -11.36 12.10 5.84
CA ALA A 9 -9.98 12.52 5.54
C ALA A 9 -8.95 11.87 6.48
N THR A 10 -9.42 11.07 7.45
CA THR A 10 -8.64 10.22 8.34
C THR A 10 -8.30 8.85 7.76
N ALA A 11 -8.86 8.45 6.61
CA ALA A 11 -8.53 7.21 5.88
C ALA A 11 -7.14 7.24 5.20
N ARG A 12 -6.16 7.88 5.85
CA ARG A 12 -4.76 7.84 5.46
C ARG A 12 -4.14 6.60 6.11
N PRO A 13 -3.24 5.88 5.45
CA PRO A 13 -2.59 4.71 6.05
C PRO A 13 -1.90 5.12 7.35
N ALA A 14 -2.33 4.53 8.46
CA ALA A 14 -1.77 4.79 9.78
C ALA A 14 -0.48 4.00 10.05
N ARG A 15 0.03 3.30 9.04
CA ARG A 15 1.14 2.35 9.13
C ARG A 15 2.07 2.53 7.95
N CYS A 16 3.36 2.32 8.16
CA CYS A 16 4.35 2.14 7.10
C CYS A 16 4.30 0.73 6.51
N PHE A 17 4.95 0.56 5.36
CA PHE A 17 5.19 -0.74 4.74
C PHE A 17 5.89 -1.75 5.66
N CYS A 18 6.74 -1.29 6.58
CA CYS A 18 7.46 -2.17 7.53
C CYS A 18 6.62 -2.56 8.77
N GLU A 19 5.40 -2.05 8.90
CA GLU A 19 4.50 -2.28 10.04
C GLU A 19 3.34 -3.22 9.72
N VAL A 20 3.37 -3.82 8.53
CA VAL A 20 2.42 -4.81 8.06
C VAL A 20 3.14 -6.14 7.77
N GLU A 21 2.37 -7.21 7.74
CA GLU A 21 2.90 -8.54 7.50
C GLU A 21 3.35 -8.70 6.05
N ALA A 22 4.63 -9.03 5.84
CA ALA A 22 5.25 -9.03 4.51
C ALA A 22 4.55 -9.99 3.52
N ALA A 23 4.13 -11.18 3.98
CA ALA A 23 3.42 -12.15 3.14
C ALA A 23 2.10 -11.58 2.61
N ALA A 24 1.34 -10.89 3.47
CA ALA A 24 0.09 -10.27 3.07
C ALA A 24 0.29 -9.10 2.10
N LEU A 25 1.34 -8.29 2.31
CA LEU A 25 1.67 -7.20 1.40
C LEU A 25 2.13 -7.73 0.03
N ARG A 26 2.94 -8.78 0.01
CA ARG A 26 3.40 -9.49 -1.19
C ARG A 26 2.23 -10.05 -2.01
N GLU A 27 1.22 -10.62 -1.34
CA GLU A 27 0.03 -11.11 -2.04
C GLU A 27 -0.76 -9.97 -2.70
N VAL A 28 -0.90 -8.82 -2.05
CA VAL A 28 -1.57 -7.67 -2.65
C VAL A 28 -0.76 -7.10 -3.82
N LEU A 29 0.57 -7.07 -3.74
CA LEU A 29 1.45 -6.68 -4.85
C LEU A 29 1.26 -7.58 -6.07
N ARG A 30 1.23 -8.90 -5.85
CA ARG A 30 0.98 -9.89 -6.90
C ARG A 30 -0.35 -9.61 -7.60
N ARG A 31 -1.43 -9.43 -6.85
CA ARG A 31 -2.75 -9.11 -7.42
C ARG A 31 -2.76 -7.79 -8.19
N ARG A 32 -2.10 -6.75 -7.67
CA ARG A 32 -2.09 -5.41 -8.29
C ARG A 32 -1.26 -5.34 -9.57
N HIS A 33 -0.07 -5.94 -9.56
CA HIS A 33 0.96 -5.73 -10.60
C HIS A 33 1.17 -6.94 -11.52
N LEU A 34 0.93 -8.17 -11.06
CA LEU A 34 1.07 -9.38 -11.89
C LEU A 34 -0.28 -9.83 -12.46
N GLU A 35 -1.36 -9.77 -11.66
CA GLU A 35 -2.72 -10.11 -12.13
C GLU A 35 -3.47 -8.93 -12.77
N GLY A 36 -2.90 -7.71 -12.70
CA GLY A 36 -3.47 -6.52 -13.33
C GLY A 36 -4.73 -5.94 -12.66
N ARG A 37 -5.05 -6.33 -11.41
CA ARG A 37 -6.24 -5.81 -10.71
C ARG A 37 -6.02 -4.37 -10.27
N SER A 38 -6.99 -3.48 -10.50
CA SER A 38 -6.87 -2.07 -10.09
C SER A 38 -6.97 -1.89 -8.58
N THR A 39 -6.45 -0.77 -8.07
CA THR A 39 -6.59 -0.39 -6.65
C THR A 39 -8.06 -0.34 -6.21
N VAL A 40 -8.96 0.13 -7.08
CA VAL A 40 -10.40 0.21 -6.77
C VAL A 40 -11.01 -1.18 -6.62
N GLU A 41 -10.72 -2.10 -7.54
CA GLU A 41 -11.20 -3.50 -7.43
C GLU A 41 -10.69 -4.20 -6.18
N LEU A 42 -9.42 -3.97 -5.82
CA LEU A 42 -8.82 -4.53 -4.61
C LEU A 42 -9.45 -3.95 -3.34
N LEU A 43 -9.76 -2.65 -3.31
CA LEU A 43 -10.47 -2.01 -2.20
C LEU A 43 -11.91 -2.53 -2.06
N GLN A 44 -12.61 -2.74 -3.17
CA GLN A 44 -13.97 -3.31 -3.17
C GLN A 44 -13.98 -4.77 -2.69
N ALA A 45 -12.93 -5.53 -3.01
CA ALA A 45 -12.77 -6.91 -2.56
C ALA A 45 -12.32 -7.04 -1.10
N ALA A 46 -11.78 -5.97 -0.50
CA ALA A 46 -11.27 -5.97 0.87
C ALA A 46 -12.41 -6.08 1.90
N ARG A 47 -12.32 -7.11 2.76
CA ARG A 47 -13.36 -7.47 3.73
C ARG A 47 -13.22 -6.78 5.08
N ASN A 48 -12.02 -6.26 5.38
CA ASN A 48 -11.70 -5.65 6.66
C ASN A 48 -10.70 -4.49 6.50
N GLU A 49 -10.56 -3.69 7.55
CA GLU A 49 -9.64 -2.53 7.58
C GLU A 49 -8.18 -2.91 7.35
N ARG A 50 -7.78 -4.11 7.79
CA ARG A 50 -6.42 -4.61 7.58
C ARG A 50 -6.14 -4.80 6.09
N GLU A 51 -7.05 -5.44 5.36
CA GLU A 51 -6.94 -5.62 3.91
C GLU A 51 -6.97 -4.27 3.17
N ARG A 52 -7.86 -3.36 3.57
CA ARG A 52 -7.89 -1.99 3.00
C ARG A 52 -6.56 -1.26 3.21
N THR A 53 -5.97 -1.39 4.39
CA THR A 53 -4.65 -0.80 4.69
C THR A 53 -3.56 -1.37 3.78
N LEU A 54 -3.56 -2.68 3.53
CA LEU A 54 -2.59 -3.31 2.62
C LEU A 54 -2.74 -2.78 1.20
N VAL A 55 -3.97 -2.67 0.69
CA VAL A 55 -4.24 -2.13 -0.65
C VAL A 55 -3.83 -0.66 -0.75
N ALA A 56 -4.15 0.14 0.26
CA ALA A 56 -3.74 1.54 0.31
C ALA A 56 -2.21 1.70 0.33
N LEU A 57 -1.50 0.87 1.09
CA LEU A 57 -0.04 0.85 1.09
C LEU A 57 0.54 0.50 -0.28
N VAL A 58 0.02 -0.53 -0.94
CA VAL A 58 0.47 -0.88 -2.30
C VAL A 58 0.23 0.27 -3.28
N ALA A 59 -0.91 0.95 -3.19
CA ALA A 59 -1.19 2.13 -4.02
C ALA A 59 -0.20 3.29 -3.78
N LEU A 60 0.38 3.40 -2.58
CA LEU A 60 1.41 4.40 -2.28
C LEU A 60 2.78 4.09 -2.89
N LEU A 61 2.99 2.93 -3.52
CA LEU A 61 4.24 2.66 -4.23
C LEU A 61 4.47 3.64 -5.38
N ASP A 62 3.40 4.04 -6.07
CA ASP A 62 3.43 4.89 -7.27
C ASP A 62 3.39 6.40 -6.94
N VAL A 63 3.40 6.75 -5.66
CA VAL A 63 3.38 8.14 -5.20
C VAL A 63 4.80 8.68 -5.06
N GLU A 64 5.01 9.94 -5.45
CA GLU A 64 6.29 10.66 -5.32
C GLU A 64 6.85 10.65 -3.89
N GLU A 65 8.19 10.64 -3.75
CA GLU A 65 8.86 10.49 -2.44
C GLU A 65 8.47 11.60 -1.44
N GLU A 66 8.41 12.85 -1.89
CA GLU A 66 8.05 13.99 -1.04
C GLU A 66 6.60 13.90 -0.56
N THR A 67 5.69 13.53 -1.45
CA THR A 67 4.29 13.28 -1.13
C THR A 67 4.16 12.13 -0.15
N LEU A 68 4.87 11.03 -0.36
CA LEU A 68 4.89 9.88 0.54
C LEU A 68 5.35 10.26 1.95
N ARG A 69 6.42 11.05 2.07
CA ARG A 69 6.91 11.56 3.35
C ARG A 69 5.86 12.41 4.03
N THR A 70 5.22 13.32 3.30
CA THR A 70 4.14 14.18 3.84
C THR A 70 2.95 13.35 4.34
N LEU A 71 2.58 12.30 3.60
CA LEU A 71 1.42 11.47 3.93
C LEU A 71 1.66 10.56 5.15
N LEU A 72 2.87 10.00 5.28
CA LEU A 72 3.18 8.97 6.28
C LEU A 72 3.94 9.50 7.49
N ALA A 73 4.89 10.43 7.33
CA ALA A 73 5.82 10.86 8.40
C ALA A 73 5.15 11.23 9.73
N PRO A 74 3.98 11.90 9.77
CA PRO A 74 3.32 12.23 11.04
C PRO A 74 2.87 11.01 11.87
N ARG A 75 2.86 9.80 11.30
CA ARG A 75 2.33 8.58 11.92
C ARG A 75 3.37 7.47 12.08
N LEU A 76 4.62 7.73 11.75
CA LEU A 76 5.66 6.71 11.77
C LEU A 76 6.33 6.61 13.15
N ARG A 77 6.75 5.40 13.48
CA ARG A 77 7.62 5.17 14.64
C ARG A 77 8.97 5.88 14.44
N PRO A 78 9.62 6.34 15.52
CA PRO A 78 10.97 6.89 15.45
C PRO A 78 11.92 5.95 14.69
N GLY A 79 12.73 6.51 13.79
CA GLY A 79 13.69 5.75 12.98
C GLY A 79 13.10 5.05 11.74
N CYS A 80 11.79 5.16 11.49
CA CYS A 80 11.18 4.66 10.26
C CYS A 80 11.22 5.72 9.14
N ASP A 81 11.92 5.44 8.04
CA ASP A 81 11.84 6.24 6.82
C ASP A 81 10.91 5.54 5.79
N PRO A 82 9.78 6.16 5.41
CA PRO A 82 8.83 5.56 4.49
C PRO A 82 9.40 5.37 3.08
N VAL A 83 10.37 6.21 2.66
CA VAL A 83 11.05 6.09 1.36
C VAL A 83 11.92 4.83 1.34
N VAL A 84 12.71 4.61 2.39
CA VAL A 84 13.53 3.39 2.53
C VAL A 84 12.65 2.15 2.56
N CYS A 85 11.55 2.21 3.33
CA CYS A 85 10.60 1.10 3.42
C CYS A 85 9.92 0.82 2.06
N ARG A 86 9.52 1.87 1.32
CA ARG A 86 8.98 1.75 -0.04
C ARG A 86 9.98 1.11 -1.00
N ARG A 87 11.26 1.53 -0.97
CA ARG A 87 12.32 0.96 -1.83
C ARG A 87 12.47 -0.54 -1.60
N ARG A 88 12.44 -1.00 -0.35
CA ARG A 88 12.47 -2.43 -0.01
C ARG A 88 11.29 -3.19 -0.60
N VAL A 89 10.09 -2.60 -0.58
CA VAL A 89 8.90 -3.23 -1.17
C VAL A 89 8.98 -3.23 -2.70
N ARG A 90 9.50 -2.17 -3.32
CA ARG A 90 9.75 -2.13 -4.77
C ARG A 90 10.74 -3.23 -5.21
N ALA A 91 11.80 -3.47 -4.44
CA ALA A 91 12.71 -4.57 -4.70
C ALA A 91 12.00 -5.94 -4.68
N TRP A 92 11.06 -6.18 -3.77
CA TRP A 92 10.25 -7.40 -3.79
C TRP A 92 9.39 -7.53 -5.06
N LEU A 93 8.83 -6.41 -5.54
CA LEU A 93 8.06 -6.40 -6.78
C LEU A 93 8.96 -6.69 -7.98
N GLU A 94 10.15 -6.10 -8.04
CA GLU A 94 11.14 -6.36 -9.08
C GLU A 94 11.58 -7.83 -9.07
N GLU A 95 11.84 -8.42 -7.90
CA GLU A 95 12.12 -9.86 -7.72
C GLU A 95 10.97 -10.73 -8.27
N MET A 96 9.72 -10.37 -7.97
CA MET A 96 8.53 -11.10 -8.45
C MET A 96 8.37 -11.01 -9.97
N LEU A 97 8.68 -9.86 -10.57
CA LEU A 97 8.59 -9.66 -12.02
C LEU A 97 9.74 -10.35 -12.77
N ALA A 98 10.90 -10.48 -12.14
CA ALA A 98 12.06 -11.17 -12.71
C ALA A 98 12.00 -12.70 -12.56
N ALA A 99 11.17 -13.22 -11.64
CA ALA A 99 11.00 -14.65 -11.47
C ALA A 99 10.28 -15.25 -12.70
N PRO A 100 10.84 -16.27 -13.36
CA PRO A 100 10.14 -16.95 -14.45
C PRO A 100 8.85 -17.57 -13.92
N ALA A 101 7.74 -17.37 -14.64
CA ALA A 101 6.49 -18.08 -14.38
C ALA A 101 6.80 -19.58 -14.42
N SER A 102 6.87 -20.21 -13.25
CA SER A 102 7.08 -21.64 -13.09
C SER A 102 5.78 -22.40 -13.33
#